data_AF-A0A953E4K6-F1
#
_entry.id   AF-A0A953E4K6-F1
#
_cell.length_a   1.000
_cell.length_b   1.000
_cell.length_c   1.000
_cell.angle_alpha   90.00
_cell.angle_beta   90.00
_cell.angle_gamma   90.00
#
_symmetry.space_group_name_H-M   'P 1'
#
loop_
_entity.id
_entity.type
_entity.pdbx_description
1 polymer ?
#
loop_
_entity_poly.entity_id
_entity_poly.type
_entity_poly.pdbx_seq_one_letter_code
_entity_poly.pdbx_strand_id
1 'polypeptide(L)'
;MSRRLLPLLLLALAGCDPTAAGVTAAVGVGSVAVIGRTPVDAVVSLASGRDCSVVRLDRGLDYCKPEEPPPAPPPYCTRSLGSVDCWRQPPLAIPLQRGVADGPMTLNAAQEANRTRRWPGLW
;
A
#
# COMPACT_ATOMS: atom_id res chain seq x y z
N MET A 1 27.78 2.45 35.32
CA MET A 1 27.03 2.43 34.03
C MET A 1 26.26 1.13 33.74
N SER A 2 26.19 0.12 34.64
CA SER A 2 25.51 -1.16 34.35
C SER A 2 24.00 -1.20 34.64
N ARG A 3 23.46 -0.22 35.39
CA ARG A 3 22.07 -0.27 35.92
C ARG A 3 20.98 -0.04 34.85
N ARG A 4 21.32 0.51 33.67
CA ARG A 4 20.38 0.71 32.55
C ARG A 4 20.33 -0.46 31.56
N LEU A 5 21.30 -1.38 31.61
CA LEU A 5 21.30 -2.59 30.77
C LEU A 5 20.39 -3.69 31.34
N LEU A 6 20.19 -3.71 32.66
CA LEU A 6 19.35 -4.70 33.33
C LEU A 6 17.89 -4.75 32.83
N PRO A 7 17.16 -3.63 32.64
CA PRO A 7 15.79 -3.69 32.13
C PRO A 7 15.72 -4.10 30.64
N LEU A 8 16.72 -3.73 29.84
CA LEU A 8 16.80 -4.13 28.43
C LEU A 8 17.08 -5.64 28.27
N LEU A 9 17.95 -6.17 29.13
CA LEU A 9 18.29 -7.59 29.20
C LEU A 9 17.09 -8.42 29.71
N LEU A 10 16.34 -7.92 30.70
CA LEU A 10 15.13 -8.57 31.21
C LEU A 10 14.00 -8.62 30.16
N LEU A 11 13.86 -7.58 29.32
CA LEU A 11 12.92 -7.61 28.18
C LEU A 11 13.30 -8.68 27.15
N ALA A 12 14.59 -8.88 26.89
CA ALA A 12 15.07 -9.87 25.94
C ALA A 12 14.85 -11.32 26.42
N LEU A 13 14.91 -11.57 27.74
CA LEU A 13 14.68 -12.91 28.31
C LEU A 13 13.20 -13.33 28.32
N ALA A 14 12.25 -12.39 28.27
CA ALA A 14 10.81 -12.71 28.23
C ALA A 14 10.36 -13.42 26.93
N GLY A 15 11.19 -13.39 25.87
CA GLY A 15 10.91 -14.09 24.61
C GLY A 15 11.17 -15.60 24.64
N CYS A 16 11.80 -16.13 25.70
CA CYS A 16 12.26 -17.52 25.76
C CYS A 16 11.37 -18.43 26.64
N ASP A 17 10.15 -17.98 26.96
CA ASP A 17 9.21 -18.79 27.72
C ASP A 17 8.41 -19.70 26.77
N PRO A 18 8.50 -21.04 26.88
CA PRO A 18 7.78 -21.95 25.99
C PRO A 18 6.26 -21.82 26.10
N THR A 19 5.74 -21.31 27.22
CA THR A 19 4.32 -20.98 27.37
C THR A 19 3.93 -19.72 26.60
N ALA A 20 4.85 -18.76 26.48
CA ALA A 20 4.66 -17.56 25.67
C ALA A 20 4.73 -17.84 24.16
N ALA A 21 5.35 -18.95 23.73
CA ALA A 21 5.38 -19.34 22.32
C ALA A 21 3.97 -19.57 21.74
N GLY A 22 3.08 -20.23 22.51
CA GLY A 22 1.69 -20.43 22.08
C GLY A 22 0.90 -19.12 22.00
N VAL A 23 1.08 -18.24 22.98
CA VAL A 23 0.41 -16.92 23.02
C VAL A 23 0.91 -16.02 21.89
N THR A 24 2.23 -15.97 21.65
CA THR A 24 2.81 -15.16 20.57
C THR A 24 2.40 -15.65 19.19
N ALA A 25 2.33 -16.97 18.98
CA ALA A 25 1.78 -17.54 17.76
C ALA A 25 0.30 -17.18 17.57
N ALA A 26 -0.52 -17.31 18.62
CA ALA A 26 -1.94 -16.94 18.58
C ALA A 26 -2.14 -15.44 18.30
N VAL A 27 -1.34 -14.57 18.91
CA VAL A 27 -1.37 -13.12 18.65
C VAL A 27 -0.94 -12.81 17.21
N GLY A 28 0.08 -13.50 16.69
CA GLY A 28 0.51 -13.36 15.31
C GLY A 28 -0.57 -13.76 14.31
N VAL A 29 -1.19 -14.94 14.50
CA VAL A 29 -2.29 -15.42 13.65
C VAL A 29 -3.51 -14.51 13.78
N GLY A 30 -3.88 -14.15 15.01
CA GLY A 30 -5.00 -13.27 15.30
C GLY A 30 -4.82 -11.88 14.69
N SER A 31 -3.63 -11.29 14.79
CA SER A 31 -3.37 -9.99 14.17
C SER A 31 -3.38 -10.10 12.65
N VAL A 32 -2.87 -11.18 12.06
CA VAL A 32 -2.98 -11.38 10.61
C VAL A 32 -4.44 -11.47 10.17
N ALA A 33 -5.30 -12.15 10.94
CA ALA A 33 -6.73 -12.21 10.65
C ALA A 33 -7.44 -10.84 10.77
N VAL A 34 -7.05 -10.01 11.74
CA VAL A 34 -7.72 -8.72 12.03
C VAL A 34 -7.16 -7.56 11.19
N ILE A 35 -5.84 -7.43 11.07
CA ILE A 35 -5.15 -6.31 10.41
C ILE A 35 -4.31 -6.72 9.19
N GLY A 36 -4.34 -7.99 8.80
CA GLY A 36 -3.64 -8.50 7.62
C GLY A 36 -2.12 -8.62 7.78
N ARG A 37 -1.58 -8.49 9.00
CA ARG A 37 -0.14 -8.50 9.29
C ARG A 37 0.18 -8.90 10.73
N THR A 38 1.44 -9.22 11.02
CA THR A 38 1.88 -9.51 12.39
C THR A 38 2.06 -8.23 13.22
N PRO A 39 2.13 -8.29 14.56
CA PRO A 39 2.39 -7.11 15.37
C PRO A 39 3.79 -6.53 15.10
N VAL A 40 4.76 -7.39 14.77
CA VAL A 40 6.12 -6.97 14.40
C VAL A 40 6.08 -6.19 13.08
N ASP A 41 5.35 -6.70 12.08
CA ASP A 41 5.15 -6.02 10.80
C ASP A 41 4.48 -4.65 10.97
N ALA A 42 3.52 -4.55 11.89
CA ALA A 42 2.86 -3.29 12.24
C ALA A 42 3.87 -2.28 12.82
N VAL A 43 4.74 -2.69 13.75
CA VAL A 43 5.79 -1.83 14.30
C VAL A 43 6.78 -1.40 13.22
N VAL A 44 7.22 -2.33 12.37
CA VAL A 44 8.14 -2.03 11.26
C VAL A 44 7.51 -1.07 10.26
N SER A 45 6.22 -1.27 9.93
CA SER A 45 5.49 -0.40 9.03
C SER A 45 5.36 1.02 9.58
N LEU A 46 5.02 1.14 10.87
CA LEU A 46 4.92 2.42 11.56
C LEU A 46 6.28 3.15 11.62
N ALA A 47 7.34 2.43 11.99
CA ALA A 47 8.67 3.01 12.14
C ALA A 47 9.31 3.42 10.80
N SER A 48 9.05 2.66 9.73
CA SER A 48 9.61 2.94 8.41
C SER A 48 8.74 3.83 7.52
N GLY A 49 7.47 4.03 7.88
CA GLY A 49 6.49 4.72 7.04
C GLY A 49 6.19 3.98 5.73
N ARG A 50 6.50 2.68 5.66
CA ARG A 50 6.24 1.79 4.51
C ARG A 50 5.24 0.72 4.90
N ASP A 51 4.52 0.17 3.93
CA ASP A 51 3.58 -0.92 4.19
C ASP A 51 4.32 -2.27 4.09
N CYS A 52 4.83 -2.77 5.22
CA CYS A 52 5.61 -4.01 5.26
C CYS A 52 4.85 -5.13 5.96
N SER A 53 4.91 -6.35 5.41
CA SER A 53 4.33 -7.53 6.06
C SER A 53 4.93 -8.85 5.62
N VAL A 54 5.04 -9.80 6.56
CA VAL A 54 5.47 -11.17 6.26
C VAL A 54 4.46 -11.91 5.37
N VAL A 55 3.17 -11.56 5.48
CA VAL A 55 2.09 -12.12 4.65
C VAL A 55 2.33 -11.84 3.15
N ARG A 56 2.96 -10.72 2.80
CA ARG A 56 3.38 -10.45 1.41
C ARG A 56 4.52 -11.36 0.98
N LEU A 57 5.48 -11.58 1.86
CA LEU A 57 6.61 -12.48 1.61
C LEU A 57 6.14 -13.92 1.37
N ASP A 58 5.17 -14.40 2.15
CA ASP A 58 4.54 -15.72 1.95
C ASP A 58 3.83 -15.85 0.60
N ARG A 59 3.41 -14.73 0.00
CA ARG A 59 2.81 -14.66 -1.35
C ARG A 59 3.85 -14.49 -2.46
N GLY A 60 5.14 -14.57 -2.15
CA GLY A 60 6.23 -14.35 -3.10
C GLY A 60 6.40 -12.88 -3.54
N LEU A 61 5.88 -11.94 -2.75
CA LEU A 61 6.06 -10.51 -2.98
C LEU A 61 7.16 -9.93 -2.08
N ASP A 62 7.65 -8.75 -2.43
CA ASP A 62 8.56 -8.00 -1.55
C ASP A 62 7.92 -7.74 -0.18
N TYR A 63 8.76 -7.85 0.86
CA TYR A 63 8.36 -7.65 2.25
C TYR A 63 7.67 -6.30 2.46
N CYS A 64 8.20 -5.22 1.89
CA CYS A 64 7.55 -3.92 1.87
C CYS A 64 6.89 -3.67 0.51
N LYS A 65 5.67 -3.12 0.52
CA LYS A 65 4.96 -2.72 -0.70
C LYS A 65 5.79 -1.67 -1.44
N PRO A 66 6.05 -1.86 -2.75
CA PRO A 66 6.71 -0.85 -3.56
C PRO A 66 5.82 0.39 -3.71
N GLU A 67 6.45 1.50 -4.07
CA GLU A 67 5.73 2.74 -4.37
C GLU A 67 4.92 2.55 -5.66
N GLU A 68 3.63 2.89 -5.60
CA GLU A 68 2.72 2.73 -6.73
C GLU A 68 3.00 3.83 -7.77
N PRO A 69 3.37 3.48 -9.03
CA PRO A 69 3.63 4.48 -10.05
C PRO A 69 2.35 5.28 -10.36
N PRO A 70 2.46 6.54 -10.82
CA PRO A 70 1.30 7.32 -11.24
C PRO A 70 0.48 6.56 -12.31
N PRO A 71 -0.86 6.67 -12.29
CA PRO A 71 -1.68 6.03 -13.30
C PRO A 71 -1.36 6.59 -14.69
N ALA A 72 -1.35 5.71 -15.70
CA ALA A 72 -1.21 6.13 -17.08
C ALA A 72 -2.39 7.06 -17.45
N PRO A 73 -2.15 8.15 -18.21
CA PRO A 73 -3.23 9.00 -18.69
C PRO A 73 -4.23 8.19 -19.51
N PRO A 74 -5.55 8.37 -19.31
CA PRO A 74 -6.54 7.71 -20.13
C PRO A 74 -6.42 8.18 -21.59
N PRO A 75 -6.69 7.31 -22.58
CA PRO A 75 -6.63 7.69 -23.97
C PRO A 75 -7.69 8.75 -24.30
N TYR A 76 -7.37 9.63 -25.23
CA TYR A 76 -8.29 10.63 -25.73
C TYR A 76 -9.16 10.02 -26.83
N CYS A 77 -10.44 9.79 -26.54
CA CYS A 77 -11.35 9.15 -27.48
C CYS A 77 -12.29 10.17 -28.14
N THR A 78 -12.37 10.17 -29.47
CA THR A 78 -13.23 11.04 -30.27
C THR A 78 -14.30 10.22 -30.98
N ARG A 79 -15.44 10.83 -31.30
CA ARG A 79 -16.46 10.19 -32.13
C ARG A 79 -16.10 10.34 -33.60
N SER A 80 -16.01 9.24 -34.33
CA SER A 80 -15.89 9.23 -35.79
C SER A 80 -17.21 8.87 -36.47
N LEU A 81 -17.19 8.62 -37.78
CA LEU A 81 -18.39 8.44 -38.60
C LEU A 81 -19.20 7.17 -38.25
N GLY A 82 -18.56 6.17 -37.64
CA GLY A 82 -19.23 4.91 -37.27
C GLY A 82 -18.70 4.24 -36.01
N SER A 83 -17.64 4.78 -35.39
CA SER A 83 -16.98 4.20 -34.22
C SER A 83 -16.44 5.28 -33.29
N VAL A 84 -15.85 4.85 -32.17
CA VAL A 84 -15.06 5.69 -31.28
C VAL A 84 -13.59 5.38 -31.54
N ASP A 85 -12.82 6.39 -31.89
CA ASP A 85 -11.38 6.27 -32.13
C ASP A 85 -10.62 6.85 -30.94
N CYS A 86 -9.76 6.05 -30.33
CA CYS A 86 -8.99 6.41 -29.14
C CYS A 86 -7.52 6.62 -29.47
N TRP A 87 -6.99 7.77 -29.06
CA TRP A 87 -5.66 8.24 -29.37
C TRP A 87 -4.84 8.40 -28.09
N ARG A 88 -3.52 8.23 -28.17
CA ARG A 88 -2.63 8.56 -27.04
C ARG A 88 -2.53 10.06 -26.82
N GLN A 89 -2.65 10.84 -27.89
CA GLN A 89 -2.63 12.29 -27.90
C GLN A 89 -3.78 12.79 -28.78
N PRO A 90 -4.42 13.92 -28.45
CA PRO A 90 -5.50 14.46 -29.25
C PRO A 90 -5.07 14.65 -30.72
N PRO A 91 -5.89 14.24 -31.70
CA PRO A 91 -5.55 14.44 -33.10
C PRO A 91 -5.49 15.93 -33.43
N LEU A 92 -4.55 16.31 -34.29
CA LEU A 92 -4.40 17.68 -34.80
C LEU A 92 -5.48 17.98 -35.85
N ALA A 93 -6.73 18.05 -35.43
CA ALA A 93 -7.89 18.36 -36.28
C ALA A 93 -8.36 19.81 -36.07
N ILE A 94 -8.87 20.43 -37.14
CA ILE A 94 -9.53 21.74 -37.10
C ILE A 94 -10.96 21.59 -37.65
N PRO A 95 -12.01 21.83 -36.85
CA PRO A 95 -11.97 22.16 -35.42
C PRO A 95 -11.46 20.97 -34.57
N LEU A 96 -10.95 21.30 -33.37
CA LEU A 96 -10.58 20.30 -32.37
C LEU A 96 -11.81 19.44 -32.07
N GLN A 97 -11.64 18.13 -32.19
CA GLN A 97 -12.71 17.19 -31.90
C GLN A 97 -13.03 17.22 -30.40
N ARG A 98 -14.26 16.86 -30.02
CA ARG A 98 -14.66 16.73 -28.61
C ARG A 98 -14.41 15.30 -28.14
N GLY A 99 -13.90 15.16 -26.91
CA GLY A 99 -13.76 13.87 -26.26
C GLY A 99 -15.11 13.23 -25.92
N VAL A 100 -15.20 11.91 -26.02
CA VAL A 100 -16.40 11.11 -25.72
C VAL A 100 -16.45 10.65 -24.26
N ALA A 101 -15.35 10.78 -23.52
CA ALA A 101 -15.32 10.37 -22.11
C ALA A 101 -16.21 11.28 -21.25
N ASP A 102 -17.15 10.66 -20.52
CA ASP A 102 -18.06 11.35 -19.59
C ASP A 102 -17.45 11.54 -18.18
N GLY A 103 -16.23 11.06 -17.96
CA GLY A 103 -15.54 11.08 -16.65
C GLY A 103 -14.34 12.02 -16.57
N PRO A 104 -13.85 12.31 -15.36
CA PRO A 104 -12.62 13.08 -15.16
C PRO A 104 -11.41 12.30 -15.71
N MET A 105 -10.54 13.01 -16.43
CA MET A 105 -9.32 12.44 -17.04
C MET A 105 -8.16 12.34 -16.06
N THR A 106 -8.31 12.88 -14.85
CA THR A 106 -7.30 12.88 -13.78
C THR A 106 -7.95 12.58 -12.44
N LEU A 107 -7.16 12.01 -11.53
CA LEU A 107 -7.55 11.85 -10.14
C LEU A 107 -7.51 13.21 -9.45
N ASN A 108 -8.50 13.50 -8.62
CA ASN A 108 -8.44 14.62 -7.68
C ASN A 108 -7.48 14.29 -6.51
N ALA A 109 -7.13 15.30 -5.72
CA ALA A 109 -6.17 15.14 -4.62
C ALA A 109 -6.58 14.08 -3.58
N ALA A 110 -7.88 13.97 -3.28
CA ALA A 110 -8.38 12.98 -2.32
C ALA A 110 -8.32 11.56 -2.87
N GLN A 111 -8.63 11.39 -4.16
CA GLN A 111 -8.50 10.10 -4.86
C GLN A 111 -7.05 9.65 -4.93
N GLU A 112 -6.13 10.57 -5.24
CA GLU A 112 -4.69 10.27 -5.28
C GLU A 112 -4.14 9.93 -3.89
N ALA A 113 -4.55 10.66 -2.85
CA ALA A 113 -4.18 10.36 -1.46
C ALA A 113 -4.71 8.98 -1.02
N ASN A 114 -5.92 8.60 -1.43
CA ASN A 114 -6.45 7.26 -1.14
C ASN A 114 -5.68 6.16 -1.89
N ARG A 115 -5.36 6.38 -3.17
CA ARG A 115 -4.57 5.45 -4.00
C ARG A 115 -3.20 5.17 -3.40
N THR A 116 -2.55 6.22 -2.90
CA THR A 116 -1.19 6.20 -2.35
C THR A 116 -1.13 6.00 -0.84
N ARG A 117 -2.28 5.79 -0.20
CA ARG A 117 -2.37 5.61 1.26
C ARG A 117 -1.49 4.44 1.69
N ARG A 118 -0.62 4.71 2.67
CA ARG A 118 0.23 3.71 3.33
C ARG A 118 -0.42 3.25 4.62
N TRP A 119 -0.12 2.05 5.08
CA TRP A 119 -0.55 1.59 6.40
C TRP A 119 0.21 2.34 7.50
N PRO A 120 -0.40 2.66 8.66
CA PRO A 120 -1.80 2.44 9.05
C PRO A 120 -2.82 3.45 8.51
N GLY A 121 -2.39 4.42 7.69
CA GLY A 121 -3.27 5.44 7.12
C GLY A 121 -3.67 6.51 8.14
N LEU A 122 -2.78 6.80 9.10
CA LEU A 122 -3.07 7.70 10.22
C LEU A 122 -3.12 9.19 9.86
N TRP A 123 -2.93 9.58 8.60
CA TRP A 123 -2.97 10.97 8.12
C TRP A 123 -3.41 11.00 6.67
#